data_AF-A0A0H2VHJ4-F1
#
_entry.id   AF-A0A0H2VHJ4-F1
#
_cell.length_a   1.000
_cell.length_b   1.000
_cell.length_c   1.000
_cell.angle_alpha   90.00
_cell.angle_beta   90.00
_cell.angle_gamma   90.00
#
_symmetry.space_group_name_H-M   'P 1'
#
loop_
_entity.id
_entity.type
_entity.pdbx_description
1 polymer ?
#
loop_
_entity_poly.entity_id
_entity_poly.type
_entity_poly.pdbx_seq_one_letter_code
_entity_poly.pdbx_strand_id
1 'polypeptide(L)'
;MQQERQSWYQKSWFIILTLLFIFPLGLFLMWRYAHWKNWLKLTVSSVYIISLVLTLLFQVSLLNENKTNQIEHASTMKEKSNINNVKTTKNKNMEKSTQTDKQNSVNLKQNTKDQNNNANDEAASPTSEQNAAIAQAKSYANTLPISKKSLYKQLTSEYGEKYPADVAQYAVDHISVDYKMNALRLAKSYVKNINISNQASYDQLVSENGEGFTPEEAQYAINHLDR
;
A
#
# COMPACT_ATOMS: atom_id res chain seq x y z
N MET A 1 27.61 -27.48 38.85
CA MET A 1 27.23 -26.52 37.80
C MET A 1 26.55 -27.31 36.69
N GLN A 2 25.22 -27.21 36.56
CA GLN A 2 24.49 -27.91 35.51
C GLN A 2 24.50 -27.02 34.26
N GLN A 3 25.20 -27.47 33.21
CA GLN A 3 25.09 -26.85 31.89
C GLN A 3 23.78 -27.32 31.27
N GLU A 4 22.82 -26.42 31.10
CA GLU A 4 21.58 -26.74 30.38
C GLU A 4 21.92 -27.16 28.95
N ARG A 5 21.62 -28.42 28.62
CA ARG A 5 21.88 -28.97 27.30
C ARG A 5 20.84 -28.41 26.33
N GLN A 6 21.28 -27.54 25.43
CA GLN A 6 20.44 -27.06 24.33
C GLN A 6 19.88 -28.24 23.54
N SER A 7 18.58 -28.24 23.32
CA SER A 7 17.92 -29.28 22.54
C SER A 7 18.37 -29.20 21.08
N TRP A 8 18.43 -30.35 20.40
CA TRP A 8 18.99 -30.46 19.04
C TRP A 8 18.32 -29.53 18.02
N TYR A 9 17.04 -29.19 18.21
CA TYR A 9 16.28 -28.27 17.35
C TYR A 9 16.61 -26.77 17.57
N GLN A 10 17.26 -26.43 18.69
CA GLN A 10 17.69 -25.05 18.98
C GLN A 10 19.02 -24.72 18.31
N LYS A 11 19.70 -25.72 17.74
CA LYS A 11 21.00 -25.53 17.09
C LYS A 11 20.83 -24.77 15.78
N SER A 12 21.69 -23.79 15.53
CA SER A 12 21.68 -22.95 14.33
C SER A 12 21.65 -23.76 13.02
N TRP A 13 22.37 -24.88 12.94
CA TRP A 13 22.38 -25.73 11.75
C TRP A 13 21.01 -26.37 11.46
N PHE A 14 20.25 -26.72 12.49
CA PHE A 14 18.89 -27.27 12.33
C PHE A 14 17.89 -26.19 11.90
N ILE A 15 18.03 -24.98 12.44
CA ILE A 15 17.22 -23.82 12.03
C ILE A 15 17.48 -23.49 10.54
N ILE A 16 18.75 -23.51 10.10
CA ILE A 16 19.11 -23.31 8.69
C ILE A 16 18.54 -24.43 7.81
N LEU A 17 18.61 -25.68 8.26
CA LEU A 17 18.05 -26.83 7.54
C LEU A 17 16.53 -26.72 7.37
N THR A 18 15.81 -26.32 8.42
CA THR A 18 14.35 -26.13 8.37
C THR A 18 13.96 -24.91 7.55
N LEU A 19 14.77 -23.83 7.55
CA LEU A 19 14.59 -22.70 6.62
C LEU A 19 14.67 -23.13 5.15
N LEU A 20 15.51 -24.11 4.82
CA LEU A 20 15.69 -24.61 3.46
C LEU A 20 14.56 -25.59 3.03
N PHE A 21 14.13 -26.49 3.92
CA PHE A 21 13.23 -27.60 3.56
C PHE A 21 11.76 -27.39 3.96
N ILE A 22 11.50 -26.65 5.05
CA ILE A 22 10.16 -26.44 5.63
C ILE A 22 10.05 -24.97 6.05
N PHE A 23 9.97 -24.13 5.03
CA PHE A 23 10.17 -22.69 5.16
C PHE A 23 9.30 -21.99 6.22
N PRO A 24 7.97 -22.22 6.32
CA PRO A 24 7.14 -21.56 7.34
C PRO A 24 7.56 -21.90 8.77
N LEU A 25 7.97 -23.14 9.00
CA LEU A 25 8.43 -23.63 10.30
C LEU A 25 9.84 -23.14 10.62
N GLY A 26 10.72 -23.09 9.60
CA GLY A 26 12.07 -22.56 9.73
C GLY A 26 12.10 -21.09 10.12
N LEU A 27 11.20 -20.27 9.56
CA LEU A 27 11.10 -18.86 9.92
C LEU A 27 10.62 -18.65 11.36
N PHE A 28 9.66 -19.46 11.80
CA PHE A 28 9.19 -19.48 13.18
C PHE A 28 10.30 -19.89 14.16
N LEU A 29 11.06 -20.96 13.84
CA LEU A 29 12.22 -21.41 14.64
C LEU A 29 13.32 -20.35 14.67
N MET A 30 13.56 -19.65 13.56
CA MET A 30 14.54 -18.57 13.49
C MET A 30 14.19 -17.44 14.47
N TRP A 31 12.94 -17.00 14.48
CA TRP A 31 12.51 -15.96 15.42
C TRP A 31 12.56 -16.43 16.87
N ARG A 32 12.22 -17.70 17.12
CA ARG A 32 12.09 -18.24 18.47
C ARG A 32 13.39 -18.67 19.15
N TYR A 33 14.35 -19.19 18.38
CA TYR A 33 15.56 -19.82 18.93
C TYR A 33 16.86 -19.36 18.28
N ALA A 34 16.84 -18.69 17.12
CA ALA A 34 18.10 -18.20 16.56
C ALA A 34 18.63 -17.04 17.40
N HIS A 35 19.85 -17.19 17.92
CA HIS A 35 20.58 -16.14 18.62
C HIS A 35 21.25 -15.14 17.68
N TRP A 36 20.79 -15.05 16.43
CA TRP A 36 21.33 -14.14 15.43
C TRP A 36 20.96 -12.70 15.74
N LYS A 37 21.82 -11.77 15.29
CA LYS A 37 21.53 -10.34 15.35
C LYS A 37 20.19 -10.05 14.67
N ASN A 38 19.40 -9.16 15.28
CA ASN A 38 18.06 -8.82 14.79
C ASN A 38 18.08 -8.38 13.32
N TRP A 39 19.13 -7.66 12.88
CA TRP A 39 19.28 -7.28 11.48
C TRP A 39 19.39 -8.47 10.53
N LEU A 40 20.09 -9.53 10.91
CA LEU A 40 20.21 -10.75 10.09
C LEU A 40 18.86 -11.50 9.98
N LYS A 41 18.03 -11.45 11.03
CA LYS A 41 16.67 -12.00 10.98
C LYS A 41 15.78 -11.20 10.02
N LEU A 42 15.93 -9.88 10.01
CA LEU A 42 15.20 -8.98 9.13
C LEU A 42 15.60 -9.17 7.66
N THR A 43 16.89 -9.32 7.35
CA THR A 43 17.32 -9.54 5.97
C THR A 43 16.79 -10.84 5.40
N VAL A 44 16.89 -11.95 6.14
CA VAL A 44 16.36 -13.26 5.70
C VAL A 44 14.83 -13.22 5.53
N SER A 45 14.11 -12.62 6.47
CA SER A 45 12.66 -12.47 6.39
C SER A 45 12.24 -11.56 5.21
N SER A 46 12.96 -10.47 4.98
CA SER A 46 12.66 -9.51 3.91
C SER A 46 12.86 -10.13 2.53
N VAL A 47 13.97 -10.86 2.31
CA VAL A 47 14.24 -11.53 1.04
C VAL A 47 13.14 -12.53 0.70
N TYR A 48 12.64 -13.27 1.69
CA TYR A 48 11.53 -14.18 1.47
C TYR A 48 10.22 -13.48 1.12
N ILE A 49 9.86 -12.41 1.85
CA ILE A 49 8.64 -11.64 1.57
C ILE A 49 8.69 -11.12 0.14
N ILE A 50 9.84 -10.60 -0.29
CA ILE A 50 10.05 -10.14 -1.67
C ILE A 50 9.88 -11.30 -2.67
N SER A 51 10.47 -12.46 -2.40
CA SER A 51 10.30 -13.67 -3.24
C SER A 51 8.83 -14.13 -3.33
N LEU A 52 8.10 -14.09 -2.21
CA LEU A 52 6.68 -14.44 -2.17
C LEU A 52 5.82 -13.44 -2.96
N VAL A 53 6.10 -12.14 -2.83
CA VAL A 53 5.43 -11.11 -3.62
C VAL A 53 5.74 -11.28 -5.11
N LEU A 54 6.99 -11.51 -5.49
CA LEU A 54 7.39 -11.74 -6.89
C LEU A 54 6.70 -12.98 -7.48
N THR A 55 6.63 -14.08 -6.72
CA THR A 55 5.92 -15.29 -7.18
C THR A 55 4.42 -15.03 -7.31
N LEU A 56 3.77 -14.30 -6.40
CA LEU A 56 2.37 -13.91 -6.53
C LEU A 56 2.13 -12.99 -7.74
N LEU A 57 3.00 -12.01 -7.98
CA LEU A 57 2.91 -11.11 -9.14
C LEU A 57 3.08 -11.88 -10.47
N PHE A 58 3.95 -12.89 -10.49
CA PHE A 58 4.12 -13.76 -11.65
C PHE A 58 2.85 -14.61 -11.91
N GLN A 59 2.22 -15.15 -10.86
CA GLN A 59 0.96 -15.90 -11.00
C GLN A 59 -0.18 -15.01 -11.50
N VAL A 60 -0.29 -13.76 -11.03
CA VAL A 60 -1.28 -12.79 -11.52
C VAL A 60 -1.06 -12.48 -13.00
N SER A 61 0.20 -12.33 -13.42
CA SER A 61 0.54 -12.14 -14.84
C SER A 61 0.13 -13.33 -15.71
N LEU A 62 0.33 -14.57 -15.26
CA LEU A 62 -0.13 -15.79 -15.98
C LEU A 62 -1.66 -15.90 -16.06
N LEU A 63 -2.39 -15.46 -15.03
CA LEU A 63 -3.85 -15.48 -15.02
C LEU A 63 -4.46 -14.40 -15.92
N ASN A 64 -3.75 -13.29 -16.15
CA ASN A 64 -4.21 -12.22 -17.04
C ASN A 64 -4.13 -12.63 -18.53
N GLU A 65 -3.19 -13.50 -18.89
CA GLU A 65 -3.02 -13.99 -20.27
C GLU A 65 -4.09 -15.03 -20.69
N ASN A 66 -4.71 -15.73 -19.73
CA ASN A 66 -5.74 -16.74 -19.99
C ASN A 66 -7.16 -16.15 -20.20
N LYS A 67 -7.41 -14.87 -19.90
CA LYS A 67 -8.73 -14.27 -20.12
C LYS A 67 -9.00 -13.86 -21.57
N THR A 68 -7.97 -13.74 -22.41
CA THR A 68 -8.13 -13.33 -23.83
C THR A 68 -8.62 -14.47 -24.72
N ASN A 69 -8.32 -15.74 -24.39
CA ASN A 69 -8.64 -16.90 -25.26
C ASN A 69 -10.00 -17.58 -24.96
N GLN A 70 -10.78 -17.08 -23.99
CA GLN A 70 -12.06 -17.68 -23.59
C GLN A 70 -13.29 -16.87 -24.03
N ILE A 71 -13.11 -15.80 -24.80
CA ILE A 71 -14.22 -15.02 -25.39
C ILE A 71 -14.62 -15.56 -26.77
N GLU A 72 -13.81 -16.39 -27.43
CA GLU A 72 -14.05 -16.81 -28.81
C GLU A 72 -14.98 -18.05 -28.96
N HIS A 73 -15.18 -18.87 -27.91
CA HIS A 73 -15.92 -20.13 -28.02
C HIS A 73 -17.39 -20.11 -27.57
N ALA A 74 -17.94 -18.95 -27.16
CA ALA A 74 -19.33 -18.86 -26.67
C ALA A 74 -20.38 -18.43 -27.74
N SER A 75 -19.98 -18.18 -28.99
CA SER A 75 -20.88 -17.65 -30.02
C SER A 75 -20.86 -18.44 -31.32
N THR A 76 -21.25 -19.71 -31.26
CA THR A 76 -21.79 -20.43 -32.42
C THR A 76 -22.96 -21.32 -31.99
N MET A 77 -24.19 -20.80 -32.10
CA MET A 77 -25.39 -21.47 -32.63
C MET A 77 -26.63 -20.59 -32.39
N LYS A 78 -27.06 -19.86 -33.44
CA LYS A 78 -28.41 -19.39 -33.82
C LYS A 78 -28.22 -18.24 -34.84
N GLU A 79 -28.17 -18.53 -36.14
CA GLU A 79 -29.29 -18.71 -37.09
C GLU A 79 -29.47 -17.48 -38.03
N LYS A 80 -28.93 -17.66 -39.25
CA LYS A 80 -29.33 -17.25 -40.62
C LYS A 80 -29.73 -15.81 -41.04
N SER A 81 -29.25 -15.52 -42.26
CA SER A 81 -29.65 -14.52 -43.30
C SER A 81 -28.96 -13.14 -43.21
N ASN A 82 -28.44 -12.50 -44.26
CA ASN A 82 -28.39 -12.73 -45.70
C ASN A 82 -27.37 -11.74 -46.36
N ILE A 83 -26.79 -12.14 -47.51
CA ILE A 83 -26.35 -11.30 -48.64
C ILE A 83 -25.04 -10.46 -48.59
N ASN A 84 -24.10 -10.93 -49.43
CA ASN A 84 -23.30 -10.21 -50.44
C ASN A 84 -22.07 -9.36 -50.05
N ASN A 85 -20.92 -9.99 -50.32
CA ASN A 85 -20.02 -9.68 -51.44
C ASN A 85 -18.82 -8.74 -51.20
N VAL A 86 -17.70 -9.18 -51.79
CA VAL A 86 -16.56 -8.38 -52.32
C VAL A 86 -15.33 -8.13 -51.41
N LYS A 87 -14.31 -8.96 -51.72
CA LYS A 87 -12.87 -8.67 -51.94
C LYS A 87 -11.99 -8.33 -50.73
N THR A 88 -11.02 -9.20 -50.41
CA THR A 88 -9.63 -9.25 -50.96
C THR A 88 -8.72 -8.37 -50.12
N THR A 89 -7.50 -8.71 -49.68
CA THR A 89 -6.63 -9.89 -49.70
C THR A 89 -5.35 -9.41 -49.00
N LYS A 90 -4.70 -10.25 -48.18
CA LYS A 90 -3.24 -10.27 -47.89
C LYS A 90 -2.63 -9.06 -47.16
N ASN A 91 -1.56 -9.16 -46.38
CA ASN A 91 -0.76 -10.28 -45.86
C ASN A 91 0.26 -9.69 -44.88
N LYS A 92 0.73 -10.55 -43.96
CA LYS A 92 2.10 -10.66 -43.43
C LYS A 92 2.69 -9.49 -42.63
N ASN A 93 2.95 -9.70 -41.34
CA ASN A 93 4.15 -10.34 -40.74
C ASN A 93 5.37 -9.41 -40.79
N MET A 94 6.33 -9.43 -39.88
CA MET A 94 6.58 -10.04 -38.55
C MET A 94 8.05 -9.64 -38.27
N GLU A 95 8.39 -9.52 -36.98
CA GLU A 95 9.73 -9.83 -36.43
C GLU A 95 10.93 -8.83 -36.57
N LYS A 96 11.47 -8.40 -35.42
CA LYS A 96 12.69 -8.93 -34.75
C LYS A 96 13.80 -7.93 -34.37
N SER A 97 14.34 -8.17 -33.16
CA SER A 97 15.75 -8.13 -32.71
C SER A 97 16.46 -6.86 -32.18
N THR A 98 16.74 -6.91 -30.86
CA THR A 98 18.03 -6.90 -30.11
C THR A 98 19.13 -5.80 -30.23
N GLN A 99 19.53 -5.26 -29.05
CA GLN A 99 20.89 -4.89 -28.52
C GLN A 99 21.66 -3.68 -29.16
N THR A 100 22.55 -2.85 -28.55
CA THR A 100 23.40 -2.84 -27.32
C THR A 100 24.05 -1.42 -27.13
N ASP A 101 24.40 -1.05 -25.87
CA ASP A 101 25.54 -0.23 -25.36
C ASP A 101 25.59 1.33 -25.15
N LYS A 102 26.01 1.64 -23.90
CA LYS A 102 27.00 2.63 -23.37
C LYS A 102 26.63 4.08 -22.94
N GLN A 103 26.70 4.25 -21.60
CA GLN A 103 27.38 5.29 -20.78
C GLN A 103 27.44 6.75 -21.28
N ASN A 104 26.98 7.74 -20.48
CA ASN A 104 27.80 8.44 -19.49
C ASN A 104 27.01 9.54 -18.73
N SER A 105 27.48 9.76 -17.50
CA SER A 105 27.14 10.76 -16.49
C SER A 105 27.15 12.25 -16.94
N VAL A 106 26.21 13.05 -16.39
CA VAL A 106 26.48 14.43 -15.91
C VAL A 106 25.58 14.72 -14.69
N ASN A 107 26.23 15.16 -13.62
CA ASN A 107 25.70 15.71 -12.39
C ASN A 107 25.40 17.20 -12.59
N LEU A 108 24.20 17.68 -12.26
CA LEU A 108 23.97 19.10 -12.03
C LEU A 108 23.05 19.30 -10.83
N LYS A 109 23.68 19.59 -9.69
CA LYS A 109 23.10 20.35 -8.59
C LYS A 109 22.58 21.69 -9.13
N GLN A 110 21.32 22.01 -8.84
CA GLN A 110 20.98 23.39 -8.51
C GLN A 110 19.84 23.46 -7.50
N ASN A 111 20.22 23.93 -6.33
CA ASN A 111 19.42 24.54 -5.28
C ASN A 111 18.75 25.80 -5.84
N THR A 112 17.42 25.91 -5.73
CA THR A 112 16.77 27.21 -5.50
C THR A 112 15.57 27.03 -4.59
N LYS A 113 15.82 27.28 -3.31
CA LYS A 113 14.84 27.81 -2.36
C LYS A 113 14.50 29.24 -2.80
N ASP A 114 13.32 29.44 -3.37
CA ASP A 114 12.71 30.77 -3.45
C ASP A 114 11.36 30.73 -2.74
N GLN A 115 11.39 31.23 -1.52
CA GLN A 115 10.20 31.77 -0.88
C GLN A 115 9.88 33.09 -1.58
N ASN A 116 8.69 33.18 -2.19
CA ASN A 116 8.07 34.45 -2.46
C ASN A 116 6.75 34.49 -1.69
N ASN A 117 6.78 35.18 -0.56
CA ASN A 117 5.60 35.65 0.12
C ASN A 117 4.95 36.73 -0.74
N ASN A 118 3.82 36.41 -1.36
CA ASN A 118 2.88 37.44 -1.75
C ASN A 118 1.47 36.96 -1.46
N ALA A 119 0.96 37.39 -0.31
CA ALA A 119 -0.46 37.36 0.00
C ALA A 119 -1.15 38.36 -0.93
N ASN A 120 -1.87 37.82 -1.91
CA ASN A 120 -2.94 38.53 -2.59
C ASN A 120 -4.09 37.56 -2.76
N ASP A 121 -5.18 37.88 -2.05
CA ASP A 121 -6.44 37.15 -2.02
C ASP A 121 -7.14 37.23 -3.38
N GLU A 122 -6.83 36.27 -4.24
CA GLU A 122 -7.71 35.80 -5.30
C GLU A 122 -7.31 34.33 -5.54
N ALA A 123 -8.25 33.40 -5.44
CA ALA A 123 -7.98 31.96 -5.38
C ALA A 123 -7.23 31.48 -6.64
N ALA A 124 -5.89 31.52 -6.59
CA ALA A 124 -5.03 30.96 -7.61
C ALA A 124 -5.43 29.49 -7.75
N SER A 125 -5.71 29.07 -8.99
CA SER A 125 -6.08 27.69 -9.26
C SER A 125 -4.98 26.75 -8.75
N PRO A 126 -5.35 25.60 -8.15
CA PRO A 126 -4.39 24.69 -7.56
C PRO A 126 -3.35 24.24 -8.59
N THR A 127 -2.10 24.10 -8.15
CA THR A 127 -1.04 23.54 -8.99
C THR A 127 -1.35 22.09 -9.37
N SER A 128 -0.67 21.56 -10.40
CA SER A 128 -0.80 20.13 -10.75
C SER A 128 -0.47 19.22 -9.57
N GLU A 129 0.54 19.58 -8.77
CA GLU A 129 0.95 18.81 -7.59
C GLU A 129 -0.10 18.86 -6.47
N GLN A 130 -0.69 20.04 -6.21
CA GLN A 130 -1.81 20.19 -5.27
C GLN A 130 -3.03 19.39 -5.72
N ASN A 131 -3.36 19.37 -7.01
CA ASN A 131 -4.45 18.54 -7.54
C ASN A 131 -4.18 17.04 -7.36
N ALA A 132 -2.94 16.60 -7.59
CA ALA A 132 -2.55 15.21 -7.34
C ALA A 132 -2.68 14.86 -5.85
N ALA A 133 -2.21 15.73 -4.95
CA ALA A 133 -2.34 15.54 -3.51
C ALA A 133 -3.81 15.51 -3.07
N ILE A 134 -4.68 16.37 -3.61
CA ILE A 134 -6.14 16.32 -3.36
C ILE A 134 -6.73 14.98 -3.81
N ALA A 135 -6.37 14.50 -5.00
CA ALA A 135 -6.88 13.23 -5.51
C ALA A 135 -6.46 12.07 -4.60
N GLN A 136 -5.22 12.07 -4.14
CA GLN A 136 -4.70 11.05 -3.23
C GLN A 136 -5.33 11.15 -1.83
N ALA A 137 -5.53 12.37 -1.33
CA ALA A 137 -6.20 12.60 -0.06
C ALA A 137 -7.65 12.09 -0.08
N LYS A 138 -8.37 12.30 -1.18
CA LYS A 138 -9.72 11.73 -1.41
C LYS A 138 -9.67 10.20 -1.46
N SER A 139 -8.68 9.62 -2.14
CA SER A 139 -8.51 8.16 -2.21
C SER A 139 -8.37 7.55 -0.81
N TYR A 140 -7.49 8.10 0.02
CA TYR A 140 -7.35 7.67 1.42
C TYR A 140 -8.62 7.85 2.23
N ALA A 141 -9.25 9.04 2.17
CA ALA A 141 -10.47 9.31 2.93
C ALA A 141 -11.66 8.42 2.54
N ASN A 142 -11.72 7.98 1.29
CA ASN A 142 -12.77 7.08 0.80
C ASN A 142 -12.53 5.62 1.20
N THR A 143 -11.28 5.22 1.40
CA THR A 143 -10.91 3.82 1.67
C THR A 143 -10.72 3.54 3.16
N LEU A 144 -10.33 4.55 3.94
CA LEU A 144 -9.97 4.41 5.34
C LEU A 144 -10.75 5.39 6.23
N PRO A 145 -11.19 4.99 7.44
CA PRO A 145 -11.66 5.92 8.46
C PRO A 145 -10.46 6.66 9.09
N ILE A 146 -9.93 7.64 8.37
CA ILE A 146 -8.70 8.37 8.75
C ILE A 146 -9.04 9.74 9.34
N SER A 147 -8.23 10.19 10.31
CA SER A 147 -8.31 11.55 10.86
C SER A 147 -7.63 12.56 9.95
N LYS A 148 -7.91 13.86 10.16
CA LYS A 148 -7.23 14.95 9.44
C LYS A 148 -5.71 14.90 9.65
N LYS A 149 -5.26 14.68 10.90
CA LYS A 149 -3.84 14.61 11.28
C LYS A 149 -3.15 13.39 10.64
N SER A 150 -3.80 12.22 10.67
CA SER A 150 -3.23 11.00 10.09
C SER A 150 -3.19 11.05 8.57
N LEU A 151 -4.18 11.70 7.92
CA LEU A 151 -4.16 11.91 6.49
C LEU A 151 -2.99 12.82 6.07
N TYR A 152 -2.77 13.92 6.78
CA TYR A 152 -1.61 14.77 6.56
C TYR A 152 -0.29 14.01 6.72
N LYS A 153 -0.16 13.20 7.78
CA LYS A 153 1.02 12.33 8.00
C LYS A 153 1.23 11.35 6.85
N GLN A 154 0.15 10.76 6.31
CA GLN A 154 0.24 9.81 5.20
C GLN A 154 0.75 10.48 3.91
N LEU A 155 0.24 11.68 3.61
CA LEU A 155 0.66 12.46 2.44
C LEU A 155 2.11 12.94 2.55
N THR A 156 2.58 13.25 3.75
CA THR A 156 3.95 13.75 3.99
C THR A 156 4.97 12.65 4.29
N SER A 157 4.53 11.43 4.57
CA SER A 157 5.40 10.32 4.98
C SER A 157 6.48 10.02 3.96
N GLU A 158 7.73 9.84 4.42
CA GLU A 158 8.85 9.38 3.60
C GLU A 158 8.63 7.99 2.98
N TYR A 159 7.70 7.21 3.53
CA TYR A 159 7.29 5.90 3.04
C TYR A 159 5.95 5.94 2.29
N GLY A 160 5.27 7.10 2.26
CA GLY A 160 4.02 7.33 1.56
C GLY A 160 4.23 8.16 0.29
N GLU A 161 3.45 9.23 0.15
CA GLU A 161 3.43 10.06 -1.06
C GLU A 161 4.56 11.10 -1.11
N LYS A 162 5.16 11.43 0.04
CA LYS A 162 6.26 12.38 0.19
C LYS A 162 5.96 13.78 -0.35
N TYR A 163 4.69 14.19 -0.31
CA TYR A 163 4.33 15.55 -0.68
C TYR A 163 5.00 16.55 0.28
N PRO A 164 5.42 17.72 -0.24
CA PRO A 164 5.79 18.85 0.61
C PRO A 164 4.69 19.18 1.62
N ALA A 165 5.09 19.65 2.80
CA ALA A 165 4.17 19.94 3.91
C ALA A 165 3.04 20.90 3.52
N ASP A 166 3.35 21.96 2.77
CA ASP A 166 2.41 22.94 2.26
C ASP A 166 1.43 22.33 1.24
N VAL A 167 1.91 21.47 0.34
CA VAL A 167 1.07 20.74 -0.63
C VAL A 167 0.12 19.77 0.07
N ALA A 168 0.62 19.00 1.04
CA ALA A 168 -0.20 18.07 1.82
C ALA A 168 -1.24 18.81 2.66
N GLN A 169 -0.87 19.92 3.30
CA GLN A 169 -1.80 20.76 4.06
C GLN A 169 -2.89 21.31 3.15
N TYR A 170 -2.52 21.85 1.98
CA TYR A 170 -3.47 22.31 0.98
C TYR A 170 -4.46 21.20 0.61
N ALA A 171 -3.99 19.99 0.34
CA ALA A 171 -4.87 18.88 -0.02
C ALA A 171 -5.86 18.52 1.10
N VAL A 172 -5.39 18.46 2.34
CA VAL A 172 -6.22 18.13 3.50
C VAL A 172 -7.27 19.21 3.80
N ASP A 173 -6.98 20.48 3.48
CA ASP A 173 -7.92 21.59 3.64
C ASP A 173 -8.95 21.71 2.50
N HIS A 174 -8.66 21.12 1.33
CA HIS A 174 -9.50 21.20 0.13
C HIS A 174 -10.33 19.94 -0.16
N ILE A 175 -10.42 19.02 0.81
CA ILE A 175 -11.32 17.87 0.74
C ILE A 175 -12.46 18.02 1.76
N SER A 176 -13.65 17.58 1.36
CA SER A 176 -14.79 17.50 2.27
C SER A 176 -14.86 16.09 2.86
N VAL A 177 -14.54 15.96 4.14
CA VAL A 177 -14.54 14.69 4.87
C VAL A 177 -15.24 14.88 6.20
N ASP A 178 -16.17 13.98 6.51
CA ASP A 178 -16.79 13.92 7.83
C ASP A 178 -15.90 13.12 8.80
N TYR A 179 -15.00 13.83 9.48
CA TYR A 179 -14.06 13.22 10.42
C TYR A 179 -14.74 12.66 11.67
N LYS A 180 -15.88 13.21 12.09
CA LYS A 180 -16.69 12.67 13.19
C LYS A 180 -17.24 11.29 12.83
N MET A 181 -17.74 11.15 11.60
CA MET A 181 -18.20 9.86 11.08
C MET A 181 -17.06 8.87 10.84
N ASN A 182 -15.88 9.35 10.44
CA ASN A 182 -14.68 8.49 10.37
C ASN A 182 -14.30 7.96 11.77
N ALA A 183 -14.25 8.82 12.79
CA ALA A 183 -13.97 8.42 14.16
C ALA A 183 -14.98 7.38 14.65
N LEU A 184 -16.29 7.59 14.39
CA LEU A 184 -17.35 6.64 14.73
C LEU A 184 -17.15 5.29 14.04
N ARG A 185 -16.85 5.29 12.73
CA ARG A 185 -16.63 4.06 11.97
C ARG A 185 -15.44 3.26 12.52
N LEU A 186 -14.36 3.95 12.89
CA LEU A 186 -13.19 3.31 13.47
C LEU A 186 -13.47 2.79 14.88
N ALA A 187 -14.16 3.56 15.72
CA ALA A 187 -14.60 3.12 17.04
C ALA A 187 -15.46 1.84 16.96
N LYS A 188 -16.43 1.81 16.03
CA LYS A 188 -17.25 0.62 15.76
C LYS A 188 -16.39 -0.58 15.35
N SER A 189 -15.36 -0.36 14.52
CA SER A 189 -14.41 -1.41 14.13
C SER A 189 -13.63 -1.97 15.32
N TYR A 190 -13.14 -1.11 16.21
CA TYR A 190 -12.41 -1.56 17.40
C TYR A 190 -13.29 -2.37 18.36
N VAL A 191 -14.50 -1.89 18.63
CA VAL A 191 -15.46 -2.63 19.47
C VAL A 191 -15.77 -3.98 18.83
N LYS A 192 -16.05 -4.02 17.52
CA LYS A 192 -16.41 -5.27 16.82
C LYS A 192 -15.27 -6.28 16.74
N ASN A 193 -14.05 -5.84 16.47
CA ASN A 193 -12.94 -6.73 16.10
C ASN A 193 -11.99 -7.03 17.27
N ILE A 194 -11.88 -6.11 18.23
CA ILE A 194 -10.91 -6.17 19.33
C ILE A 194 -11.63 -6.18 20.70
N ASN A 195 -12.91 -5.81 20.75
CA ASN A 195 -13.75 -5.84 21.95
C ASN A 195 -13.21 -4.95 23.10
N ILE A 196 -12.69 -3.77 22.73
CA ILE A 196 -12.14 -2.79 23.69
C ILE A 196 -13.24 -1.92 24.33
N SER A 197 -12.95 -1.34 25.51
CA SER A 197 -13.89 -0.46 26.22
C SER A 197 -14.08 0.90 25.52
N ASN A 198 -15.12 1.66 25.91
CA ASN A 198 -15.34 3.02 25.37
C ASN A 198 -14.18 3.95 25.71
N GLN A 199 -13.65 3.89 26.93
CA GLN A 199 -12.50 4.70 27.33
C GLN A 199 -11.27 4.34 26.50
N ALA A 200 -10.97 3.05 26.34
CA ALA A 200 -9.84 2.62 25.53
C ALA A 200 -10.01 3.01 24.04
N SER A 201 -11.24 2.98 23.52
CA SER A 201 -11.55 3.46 22.16
C SER A 201 -11.30 4.96 22.04
N TYR A 202 -11.72 5.74 23.03
CA TYR A 202 -11.47 7.18 23.07
C TYR A 202 -9.96 7.47 23.07
N ASP A 203 -9.24 6.87 24.01
CA ASP A 203 -7.80 7.06 24.20
C ASP A 203 -7.03 6.71 22.92
N GLN A 204 -7.43 5.62 22.24
CA GLN A 204 -6.84 5.20 20.98
C GLN A 204 -7.13 6.19 19.84
N LEU A 205 -8.36 6.71 19.75
CA LEU A 205 -8.76 7.67 18.71
C LEU A 205 -7.97 8.98 18.82
N VAL A 206 -7.79 9.50 20.04
CA VAL A 206 -7.06 10.76 20.27
C VAL A 206 -5.54 10.60 20.30
N SER A 207 -5.05 9.38 20.45
CA SER A 207 -3.61 9.10 20.56
C SER A 207 -2.82 9.70 19.41
N GLU A 208 -1.78 10.46 19.73
CA GLU A 208 -0.92 11.11 18.73
C GLU A 208 -0.14 10.12 17.87
N ASN A 209 0.19 8.97 18.47
CA ASN A 209 0.87 7.85 17.82
C ASN A 209 -0.13 6.81 17.29
N GLY A 210 -1.41 6.97 17.61
CA GLY A 210 -2.51 6.17 17.10
C GLY A 210 -3.23 6.91 15.97
N GLU A 211 -4.52 7.15 16.17
CA GLU A 211 -5.41 7.56 15.08
C GLU A 211 -5.48 9.08 14.87
N GLY A 212 -5.12 9.87 15.88
CA GLY A 212 -4.96 11.33 15.77
C GLY A 212 -6.23 12.13 15.47
N PHE A 213 -7.40 11.62 15.85
CA PHE A 213 -8.65 12.39 15.84
C PHE A 213 -8.63 13.47 16.93
N THR A 214 -9.42 14.53 16.76
CA THR A 214 -9.58 15.52 17.84
C THR A 214 -10.40 14.94 19.00
N PRO A 215 -10.25 15.49 20.22
CA PRO A 215 -11.09 15.11 21.36
C PRO A 215 -12.59 15.15 21.05
N GLU A 216 -13.05 16.16 20.30
CA GLU A 216 -14.46 16.33 19.93
C GLU A 216 -14.94 15.25 18.96
N GLU A 217 -14.11 14.88 17.99
CA GLU A 217 -14.41 13.80 17.03
C GLU A 217 -14.45 12.43 17.73
N ALA A 218 -13.47 12.17 18.60
CA ALA A 218 -13.43 10.95 19.40
C ALA A 218 -14.62 10.88 20.36
N GLN A 219 -14.95 11.97 21.06
CA GLN A 219 -16.09 12.00 21.97
C GLN A 219 -17.40 11.79 21.22
N TYR A 220 -17.56 12.42 20.05
CA TYR A 220 -18.70 12.16 19.17
C TYR A 220 -18.80 10.67 18.85
N ALA A 221 -17.69 10.03 18.44
CA ALA A 221 -17.67 8.60 18.16
C ALA A 221 -18.15 7.76 19.34
N ILE A 222 -17.65 8.01 20.55
CA ILE A 222 -18.04 7.27 21.75
C ILE A 222 -19.52 7.44 22.09
N ASN A 223 -20.04 8.66 21.96
CA ASN A 223 -21.44 8.96 22.27
C ASN A 223 -22.43 8.28 21.31
N HIS A 224 -21.98 7.91 20.11
CA HIS A 224 -22.80 7.30 19.06
C HIS A 224 -22.45 5.82 18.80
N LEU A 225 -21.70 5.19 19.69
CA LEU A 225 -21.48 3.74 19.65
C LEU A 225 -22.77 3.02 20.06
N ASP A 226 -23.42 2.38 19.09
CA ASP A 226 -24.48 1.42 19.34
C ASP A 226 -23.90 0.25 20.15
N ARG A 227 -24.57 -0.12 21.25
CA ARG A 227 -24.18 -1.24 22.11
C ARG A 227 -25.34 -2.20 22.27
#